data_AF-A0A537H7B9-F1
#
_entry.id   AF-A0A537H7B9-F1
#
_cell.length_a   1.000
_cell.length_b   1.000
_cell.length_c   1.000
_cell.angle_alpha   90.00
_cell.angle_beta   90.00
_cell.angle_gamma   90.00
#
_symmetry.space_group_name_H-M   'P 1'
#
loop_
_entity.id
_entity.type
_entity.pdbx_description
1 polymer ?
#
loop_
_entity_poly.entity_id
_entity_poly.type
_entity_poly.pdbx_seq_one_letter_code
_entity_poly.pdbx_strand_id
1 'polypeptide(L)'
;GHHQLPLNNYPVAVTFAKVDRTIIVDPSLEEEQVMNARLTVTIDKNGDICAMQKGGLYGFTPDEVRKAVHMAVGKAAENRARIMAAAKG
;
A
#
# COMPACT_ATOMS: atom_id res chain seq x y z
N GLY A 1 19.74 -28.23 1.76
CA GLY A 1 19.23 -27.93 0.40
C GLY A 1 18.35 -26.71 0.37
N HIS A 2 18.79 -25.58 0.93
CA HIS A 2 18.06 -24.31 0.85
C HIS A 2 19.00 -23.29 0.22
N HIS A 3 18.73 -22.91 -1.03
CA HIS A 3 19.36 -21.76 -1.68
C HIS A 3 18.38 -20.60 -1.62
N GLN A 4 18.89 -19.39 -1.38
CA GLN A 4 18.07 -18.19 -1.45
C GLN A 4 17.54 -18.01 -2.88
N LEU A 5 16.25 -17.67 -2.98
CA LEU A 5 15.65 -17.31 -4.25
C LEU A 5 16.27 -16.00 -4.76
N PRO A 6 16.53 -15.87 -6.07
CA PRO A 6 17.01 -14.62 -6.66
C PRO A 6 15.87 -13.58 -6.69
N LEU A 7 15.74 -12.82 -5.60
CA LEU A 7 14.76 -11.74 -5.48
C LEU A 7 15.26 -10.49 -6.22
N ASN A 8 14.58 -10.14 -7.32
CA ASN A 8 14.95 -8.98 -8.14
C ASN A 8 14.27 -7.67 -7.69
N ASN A 9 13.14 -7.76 -6.99
CA ASN A 9 12.36 -6.61 -6.58
C ASN A 9 11.70 -6.84 -5.20
N TYR A 10 11.39 -5.75 -4.52
CA TYR A 10 10.82 -5.72 -3.17
C TYR A 10 9.63 -4.77 -3.13
N PRO A 11 8.55 -5.10 -3.85
CA PRO A 11 7.36 -4.28 -3.87
C PRO A 11 6.70 -4.28 -2.48
N VAL A 12 6.22 -3.11 -2.06
CA VAL A 12 5.47 -2.95 -0.82
C VAL A 12 4.08 -2.43 -1.16
N ALA A 13 3.07 -3.17 -0.74
CA ALA A 13 1.67 -2.77 -0.87
C ALA A 13 1.29 -1.87 0.31
N VAL A 14 0.69 -0.72 0.00
CA VAL A 14 0.09 0.20 0.97
C VAL A 14 -1.40 0.23 0.69
N THR A 15 -2.20 -0.17 1.67
CA THR A 15 -3.65 -0.19 1.57
C THR A 15 -4.24 1.03 2.26
N PHE A 16 -5.21 1.65 1.60
CA PHE A 16 -5.97 2.79 2.08
C PHE A 16 -7.43 2.42 2.20
N ALA A 17 -8.07 2.81 3.30
CA ALA A 17 -9.52 2.79 3.44
C ALA A 17 -10.10 4.20 3.26
N LYS A 18 -11.26 4.28 2.64
CA LYS A 18 -12.06 5.50 2.54
C LYS A 18 -13.26 5.36 3.46
N VAL A 19 -13.34 6.26 4.44
CA VAL A 19 -14.48 6.44 5.33
C VAL A 19 -15.01 7.85 5.08
N ASP A 20 -16.15 7.94 4.39
CA ASP A 20 -16.73 9.19 3.88
C ASP A 20 -15.75 10.01 3.03
N ARG A 21 -15.21 11.09 3.61
CA ARG A 21 -14.28 12.04 2.96
C ARG A 21 -12.83 11.86 3.44
N THR A 22 -12.59 10.90 4.33
CA THR A 22 -11.29 10.68 4.96
C THR A 22 -10.63 9.44 4.37
N ILE A 23 -9.34 9.55 4.05
CA ILE A 23 -8.51 8.44 3.61
C ILE A 23 -7.60 8.04 4.76
N ILE A 24 -7.71 6.79 5.18
CA ILE A 24 -6.96 6.19 6.28
C ILE A 24 -5.92 5.25 5.67
N VAL A 25 -4.68 5.30 6.17
CA VAL A 25 -3.60 4.40 5.77
C VAL A 25 -3.58 3.22 6.72
N ASP A 26 -3.47 2.00 6.19
CA ASP A 26 -3.37 0.76 6.97
C ASP A 26 -4.57 0.59 7.92
N PRO A 27 -5.78 0.40 7.37
CA PRO A 27 -6.99 0.33 8.17
C PRO A 27 -6.96 -0.86 9.13
N SER A 28 -7.33 -0.60 10.37
CA SER A 28 -7.66 -1.62 11.36
C SER A 28 -8.97 -2.33 11.00
N LEU A 29 -9.23 -3.48 11.65
CA LEU A 29 -10.45 -4.24 11.43
C LEU A 29 -11.73 -3.40 11.59
N GLU A 30 -11.76 -2.52 12.61
CA GLU A 30 -12.91 -1.64 12.86
C GLU A 30 -13.07 -0.61 11.74
N GLU A 31 -11.96 -0.04 11.24
CA GLU A 31 -11.96 0.88 10.11
C GLU A 31 -12.37 0.19 8.80
N GLU A 32 -11.94 -1.06 8.59
CA GLU A 32 -12.36 -1.87 7.44
C GLU A 32 -13.85 -2.21 7.46
N GLN A 33 -14.45 -2.37 8.64
CA GLN A 33 -15.89 -2.66 8.76
C GLN A 33 -16.75 -1.46 8.38
N VAL A 34 -16.26 -0.25 8.62
CA VAL A 34 -17.00 1.00 8.32
C VAL A 34 -16.58 1.65 7.00
N MET A 35 -15.58 1.11 6.30
CA MET A 35 -15.10 1.70 5.05
C MET A 35 -16.09 1.57 3.90
N ASN A 36 -16.18 2.62 3.09
CA ASN A 36 -16.97 2.63 1.86
C ASN A 36 -16.21 1.96 0.70
N ALA A 37 -14.89 2.19 0.65
CA ALA A 37 -14.01 1.70 -0.40
C ALA A 37 -12.59 1.53 0.13
N ARG A 38 -11.82 0.68 -0.53
CA ARG A 38 -10.37 0.55 -0.30
C ARG A 38 -9.60 0.71 -1.59
N LEU A 39 -8.37 1.20 -1.47
CA LEU A 39 -7.42 1.28 -2.57
C LEU A 39 -6.09 0.75 -2.08
N THR A 40 -5.57 -0.28 -2.72
CA THR A 40 -4.22 -0.79 -2.47
C THR A 40 -3.32 -0.31 -3.59
N VAL A 41 -2.19 0.31 -3.24
CA VAL A 41 -1.17 0.76 -4.18
C VAL A 41 0.13 0.06 -3.82
N THR A 42 0.74 -0.59 -4.81
CA THR A 42 1.99 -1.32 -4.64
C THR A 42 3.11 -0.59 -5.33
N ILE A 43 4.13 -0.21 -4.54
CA ILE A 43 5.30 0.54 -5.01
C ILE A 43 6.51 -0.38 -5.00
N ASP A 44 7.26 -0.34 -6.09
CA ASP A 44 8.44 -1.16 -6.34
C ASP A 44 9.72 -0.54 -5.75
N LYS A 45 10.86 -1.25 -5.84
CA LYS A 45 12.14 -0.78 -5.27
C LYS A 45 12.62 0.57 -5.81
N ASN A 46 12.25 0.92 -7.04
CA ASN A 46 12.64 2.15 -7.72
C ASN A 46 11.71 3.33 -7.39
N GLY A 47 10.57 3.06 -6.73
CA GLY A 47 9.56 4.06 -6.43
C GLY A 47 8.42 4.09 -7.45
N ASP A 48 8.39 3.12 -8.38
CA ASP A 48 7.38 3.03 -9.42
C ASP A 48 6.16 2.24 -8.94
N ILE A 49 4.98 2.60 -9.46
CA ILE A 49 3.75 1.86 -9.19
C ILE A 49 3.78 0.58 -10.01
N CYS A 50 3.78 -0.57 -9.33
CA CYS A 50 3.78 -1.88 -9.97
C CYS A 50 2.36 -2.49 -10.03
N ALA A 51 1.50 -2.16 -9.06
CA ALA A 51 0.12 -2.64 -9.04
C ALA A 51 -0.81 -1.67 -8.29
N MET A 52 -2.07 -1.67 -8.66
CA MET A 52 -3.15 -0.99 -7.95
C MET A 52 -4.39 -1.87 -7.91
N GLN A 53 -5.12 -1.87 -6.80
CA GLN A 53 -6.36 -2.63 -6.65
C GLN A 53 -7.38 -1.83 -5.86
N LYS A 54 -8.54 -1.56 -6.48
CA LYS A 54 -9.69 -0.95 -5.80
C LYS A 54 -10.62 -2.04 -5.28
N GLY A 55 -11.13 -1.86 -4.07
CA GLY A 55 -12.13 -2.72 -3.45
C GLY A 55 -13.24 -1.91 -2.79
N GLY A 56 -14.29 -2.60 -2.36
CA GLY A 56 -15.48 -2.00 -1.75
C GLY A 56 -16.50 -1.48 -2.75
N LEU A 57 -17.64 -1.02 -2.22
CA LEU A 57 -18.84 -0.70 -2.99
C LEU A 57 -18.74 0.67 -3.67
N TYR A 58 -18.08 1.64 -3.03
CA TYR A 58 -18.02 3.03 -3.50
C TYR A 58 -16.75 3.33 -4.29
N GLY A 59 -16.70 4.50 -4.95
CA GLY A 59 -15.58 4.95 -5.76
C GLY A 59 -14.64 5.94 -5.05
N PHE A 60 -13.47 6.12 -5.65
CA PHE A 60 -12.54 7.21 -5.33
C PHE A 60 -12.61 8.28 -6.42
N THR A 61 -12.44 9.54 -6.06
CA THR A 61 -12.25 10.61 -7.03
C THR A 61 -10.81 10.58 -7.56
N PRO A 62 -10.53 11.13 -8.75
CA PRO A 62 -9.18 11.19 -9.29
C PRO A 62 -8.17 11.87 -8.34
N ASP A 63 -8.59 12.89 -7.61
CA ASP A 63 -7.73 13.61 -6.66
C ASP A 63 -7.45 12.79 -5.39
N GLU A 64 -8.44 12.02 -4.91
CA GLU A 64 -8.23 11.07 -3.81
C GLU A 64 -7.22 9.98 -4.21
N VAL A 65 -7.33 9.46 -5.44
CA VAL A 65 -6.37 8.47 -5.97
C VAL A 65 -4.97 9.06 -6.04
N ARG A 66 -4.81 10.28 -6.58
CA ARG A 66 -3.50 10.96 -6.63
C ARG A 66 -2.91 11.16 -5.23
N LYS A 67 -3.74 11.57 -4.26
CA LYS A 67 -3.32 11.73 -2.87
C LYS A 67 -2.87 10.40 -2.25
N ALA A 68 -3.63 9.33 -2.43
CA ALA A 68 -3.29 8.00 -1.94
C ALA A 68 -1.98 7.48 -2.57
N VAL A 69 -1.79 7.65 -3.88
CA VAL A 69 -0.55 7.26 -4.56
C VAL A 69 0.65 8.03 -4.02
N HIS A 70 0.54 9.34 -3.83
CA HIS A 70 1.62 10.15 -3.27
C HIS A 70 2.01 9.69 -1.85
N MET A 71 1.00 9.39 -1.01
CA MET A 71 1.22 8.83 0.32
C MET A 71 1.84 7.42 0.26
N ALA A 72 1.45 6.61 -0.72
CA ALA A 72 1.93 5.23 -0.89
C ALA A 72 3.42 5.21 -1.19
N VAL A 73 3.93 6.11 -2.04
CA VAL A 73 5.37 6.19 -2.37
C VAL A 73 6.20 6.42 -1.10
N GLY A 74 5.80 7.37 -0.26
CA GLY A 74 6.50 7.65 1.00
C GLY A 74 6.42 6.48 1.99
N LYS A 75 5.21 5.94 2.21
CA LYS A 75 5.00 4.84 3.17
C LYS A 75 5.62 3.52 2.73
N ALA A 76 5.61 3.22 1.44
CA ALA A 76 6.26 2.04 0.89
C ALA A 76 7.78 2.10 1.08
N ALA A 77 8.40 3.25 0.87
CA ALA A 77 9.84 3.43 1.10
C ALA A 77 10.21 3.22 2.58
N GLU A 78 9.44 3.80 3.50
CA GLU A 78 9.61 3.64 4.95
C GLU A 78 9.46 2.17 5.37
N ASN A 79 8.37 1.52 4.95
CA ASN A 79 8.09 0.12 5.28
C ASN A 79 9.12 -0.83 4.67
N ARG A 80 9.58 -0.57 3.44
CA ARG A 80 10.63 -1.36 2.80
C ARG A 80 11.93 -1.32 3.61
N ALA A 81 12.34 -0.15 4.09
CA ALA A 81 13.54 -0.02 4.91
C ALA A 81 13.44 -0.86 6.19
N ARG A 82 12.27 -0.85 6.85
CA ARG A 82 11.99 -1.66 8.05
C ARG A 82 12.01 -3.16 7.75
N ILE A 83 11.35 -3.60 6.68
CA ILE A 83 11.31 -5.01 6.24
C ILE A 83 12.73 -5.50 5.92
N MET A 84 13.52 -4.69 5.22
CA MET A 84 14.90 -5.02 4.87
C MET A 84 15.84 -5.10 6.05
N ALA A 85 15.65 -4.24 7.07
CA ALA A 85 16.41 -4.33 8.31
C ALA A 85 16.05 -5.61 9.07
N ALA A 86 14.77 -5.96 9.16
CA ALA A 86 14.31 -7.18 9.83
C ALA A 86 14.73 -8.46 9.11
N ALA A 87 14.74 -8.48 7.78
CA ALA A 87 15.12 -9.65 6.97
C ALA A 87 16.63 -9.95 6.94
N LYS A 88 17.46 -9.04 7.46
CA LYS A 88 18.92 -9.23 7.59
C LYS A 88 19.33 -9.82 8.95
N GLY A 89 18.40 -9.96 9.89
CA GLY A 89 18.58 -10.70 11.14
C GLY A 89 18.18 -12.15 10.99
#